data_AF-A0A191HSF3-F1
#
_entry.id   AF-A0A191HSF3-F1
#
_cell.length_a   1.000
_cell.length_b   1.000
_cell.length_c   1.000
_cell.angle_alpha   90.00
_cell.angle_beta   90.00
_cell.angle_gamma   90.00
#
_symmetry.space_group_name_H-M   'P 1'
#
loop_
_entity.id
_entity.type
_entity.pdbx_description
1 polymer ?
#
loop_
_entity_poly.entity_id
_entity_poly.type
_entity_poly.pdbx_seq_one_letter_code
_entity_poly.pdbx_strand_id
1 'polypeptide(L)'
;MCIIKDDLQELEKKVLEADALLVGSPVYDMNVTAQLQAVFNRLRPIYLVYPVGLQNKVGSAISTGGTRHGGQELVNTNILNFFLMHEMLAFGGLGGCYNGGTVWSRDQKAAGVKEDTVGLDTVKRLGAGLGEAVMVSAYGRAKWLEVKESLKIQNDSKSPLREH
;
A
#
# COMPACT_ATOMS: atom_id res chain seq x y z
N MET A 1 8.15 0.82 -16.85
CA MET A 1 7.53 1.95 -17.58
C MET A 1 6.37 1.49 -18.45
N CYS A 2 5.18 1.99 -18.15
CA CYS A 2 3.99 1.87 -19.00
C CYS A 2 4.22 2.56 -20.37
N ILE A 3 3.72 1.96 -21.45
CA ILE A 3 3.84 2.53 -22.81
C ILE A 3 2.92 3.75 -23.03
N ILE A 4 1.79 3.79 -22.32
CA ILE A 4 0.83 4.91 -22.37
C ILE A 4 1.47 6.11 -21.67
N LYS A 5 1.60 7.22 -22.39
CA LYS A 5 2.23 8.47 -21.91
C LYS A 5 1.16 9.43 -21.39
N ASP A 6 1.14 9.65 -20.10
CA ASP A 6 0.24 10.59 -19.41
C ASP A 6 0.83 10.96 -18.02
N ASP A 7 -0.02 11.32 -17.08
CA ASP A 7 0.29 11.64 -15.69
C ASP A 7 0.82 10.46 -14.86
N LEU A 8 0.72 9.22 -15.35
CA LEU A 8 1.24 8.06 -14.64
C LEU A 8 2.77 8.07 -14.53
N GLN A 9 3.51 8.61 -15.50
CA GLN A 9 4.97 8.63 -15.42
C GLN A 9 5.47 9.43 -14.22
N GLU A 10 4.81 10.55 -13.92
CA GLU A 10 5.13 11.34 -12.73
C GLU A 10 4.77 10.57 -11.45
N LEU A 11 3.64 9.86 -11.45
CA LEU A 11 3.24 9.02 -10.33
C LEU A 11 4.19 7.83 -10.11
N GLU A 12 4.62 7.15 -11.16
CA GLU A 12 5.59 6.03 -11.14
C GLU A 12 6.89 6.49 -10.47
N LYS A 13 7.39 7.68 -10.82
CA LYS A 13 8.57 8.27 -10.18
C LYS A 13 8.36 8.47 -8.67
N LYS A 14 7.25 9.09 -8.27
CA LYS A 14 6.92 9.31 -6.84
C LYS A 14 6.79 8.00 -6.07
N VAL A 15 6.19 6.98 -6.68
CA VAL A 15 6.03 5.64 -6.10
C VAL A 15 7.39 4.97 -5.85
N LEU A 16 8.33 5.08 -6.79
CA LEU A 16 9.67 4.53 -6.64
C LEU A 16 10.50 5.28 -5.57
N GLU A 17 10.34 6.60 -5.49
CA GLU A 17 11.05 7.46 -4.53
C GLU A 17 10.53 7.33 -3.10
N ALA A 18 9.23 7.07 -2.89
CA ALA A 18 8.61 7.06 -1.57
C ALA A 18 9.13 5.94 -0.65
N ASP A 19 9.33 6.21 0.64
CA ASP A 19 9.71 5.19 1.63
C ASP A 19 8.54 4.27 2.00
N ALA A 20 7.31 4.79 1.90
CA ALA A 20 6.07 4.05 2.08
C ALA A 20 4.95 4.57 1.19
N LEU A 21 3.96 3.70 0.96
CA LEU A 21 2.74 4.02 0.23
C LEU A 21 1.53 3.88 1.17
N LEU A 22 0.78 4.97 1.36
CA LEU A 22 -0.54 4.95 1.97
C LEU A 22 -1.57 5.15 0.85
N VAL A 23 -2.31 4.10 0.51
CA VAL A 23 -3.26 4.13 -0.61
C VAL A 23 -4.68 4.11 -0.07
N GLY A 24 -5.52 5.00 -0.61
CA GLY A 24 -6.91 5.14 -0.21
C GLY A 24 -7.89 4.91 -1.36
N SER A 25 -9.02 4.26 -1.08
CA SER A 25 -10.14 4.19 -2.02
C SER A 25 -11.49 4.24 -1.31
N PRO A 26 -12.49 4.97 -1.83
CA PRO A 26 -13.88 4.67 -1.49
C PRO A 26 -14.27 3.29 -2.00
N VAL A 27 -15.31 2.72 -1.39
CA VAL A 27 -15.87 1.41 -1.78
C VAL A 27 -16.84 1.57 -2.95
N TYR A 28 -16.60 0.84 -4.04
CA TYR A 28 -17.53 0.65 -5.16
C TYR A 28 -17.65 -0.84 -5.45
N ASP A 29 -18.86 -1.39 -5.33
CA ASP A 29 -19.16 -2.83 -5.50
C ASP A 29 -18.17 -3.75 -4.75
N MET A 30 -17.98 -3.47 -3.45
CA MET A 30 -17.05 -4.20 -2.58
C MET A 30 -15.58 -4.16 -3.04
N ASN A 31 -15.23 -3.19 -3.89
CA ASN A 31 -13.94 -3.09 -4.53
C ASN A 31 -13.39 -1.65 -4.54
N VAL A 32 -12.12 -1.51 -4.93
CA VAL A 32 -11.49 -0.22 -5.20
C VAL A 32 -12.19 0.47 -6.37
N THR A 33 -12.01 1.78 -6.48
CA THR A 33 -12.46 2.54 -7.66
C THR A 33 -11.84 2.01 -8.95
N ALA A 34 -12.55 2.14 -10.07
CA ALA A 34 -12.02 1.85 -11.40
C ALA A 34 -10.74 2.66 -11.70
N GLN A 35 -10.67 3.89 -11.20
CA GLN A 35 -9.52 4.78 -11.32
C GLN A 35 -8.29 4.20 -10.60
N LEU A 36 -8.44 3.76 -9.34
CA LEU A 36 -7.33 3.15 -8.61
C LEU A 36 -6.91 1.82 -9.24
N GLN A 37 -7.85 1.00 -9.69
CA GLN A 37 -7.54 -0.24 -10.40
C GLN A 37 -6.77 0.03 -11.69
N ALA A 38 -7.12 1.08 -12.44
CA ALA A 38 -6.38 1.50 -13.62
C ALA A 38 -4.94 1.90 -13.29
N VAL A 39 -4.72 2.64 -12.18
CA VAL A 39 -3.37 2.96 -11.69
C VAL A 39 -2.60 1.68 -11.35
N PHE A 40 -3.15 0.78 -10.55
CA PHE A 40 -2.50 -0.49 -10.17
C PHE A 40 -2.13 -1.33 -11.39
N ASN A 41 -3.04 -1.47 -12.36
CA ASN A 41 -2.80 -2.22 -13.58
C ASN A 41 -1.63 -1.64 -14.39
N ARG A 42 -1.45 -0.32 -14.38
CA ARG A 42 -0.40 0.34 -15.14
C ARG A 42 0.93 0.45 -14.37
N LEU A 43 0.91 0.36 -13.04
CA LEU A 43 2.10 0.22 -12.19
C LEU A 43 2.62 -1.23 -12.16
N ARG A 44 1.82 -2.22 -12.59
CA ARG A 44 2.22 -3.64 -12.65
C ARG A 44 3.60 -3.89 -13.25
N PRO A 45 4.08 -3.20 -14.32
CA PRO A 45 5.41 -3.47 -14.86
C PRO A 45 6.57 -3.07 -13.94
N ILE A 46 6.34 -2.39 -12.80
CA ILE A 46 7.41 -1.96 -11.88
C ILE A 46 8.24 -3.14 -11.42
N TYR A 47 7.63 -4.27 -11.01
CA TYR A 47 8.39 -5.42 -10.51
C TYR A 47 9.32 -6.03 -11.56
N LEU A 48 9.05 -5.80 -12.86
CA LEU A 48 9.89 -6.24 -13.98
C LEU A 48 10.97 -5.22 -14.35
N VAL A 49 10.57 -3.95 -14.46
CA VAL A 49 11.43 -2.88 -15.01
C VAL A 49 12.35 -2.29 -13.95
N TYR A 50 11.90 -2.29 -12.70
CA TYR A 50 12.68 -1.91 -11.53
C TYR A 50 12.68 -3.09 -10.55
N PRO A 51 13.46 -4.16 -10.85
CA PRO A 51 13.61 -5.27 -9.93
C PRO A 51 13.99 -4.76 -8.55
N VAL A 52 13.38 -5.31 -7.51
CA VAL A 52 13.54 -4.89 -6.11
C VAL A 52 13.21 -3.41 -5.82
N GLY A 53 12.62 -2.67 -6.76
CA GLY A 53 12.38 -1.23 -6.66
C GLY A 53 11.42 -0.85 -5.53
N LEU A 54 10.43 -1.71 -5.25
CA LEU A 54 9.50 -1.55 -4.13
C LEU A 54 9.76 -2.52 -2.98
N GLN A 55 10.72 -3.43 -3.15
CA GLN A 55 10.98 -4.48 -2.17
C GLN A 55 11.29 -3.89 -0.79
N ASN A 56 10.65 -4.43 0.23
CA ASN A 56 10.77 -4.03 1.64
C ASN A 56 10.32 -2.59 1.98
N LYS A 57 9.74 -1.83 1.03
CA LYS A 57 9.02 -0.59 1.38
C LYS A 57 7.72 -0.94 2.10
N VAL A 58 7.20 -0.03 2.93
CA VAL A 58 5.98 -0.29 3.70
C VAL A 58 4.74 0.19 2.94
N GLY A 59 3.67 -0.60 2.95
CA GLY A 59 2.41 -0.28 2.30
C GLY A 59 1.22 -0.40 3.25
N SER A 60 0.31 0.56 3.24
CA SER A 60 -0.90 0.57 4.05
C SER A 60 -2.13 1.04 3.27
N ALA A 61 -3.31 0.60 3.73
CA ALA A 61 -4.58 0.87 3.09
C ALA A 61 -5.50 1.71 3.97
N ILE A 62 -6.29 2.59 3.34
CA ILE A 62 -7.47 3.21 3.95
C ILE A 62 -8.67 3.09 3.02
N SER A 63 -9.87 2.98 3.58
CA SER A 63 -11.09 2.98 2.79
C SER A 63 -12.23 3.75 3.44
N THR A 64 -13.14 4.23 2.59
CA THR A 64 -14.37 4.93 3.01
C THR A 64 -15.59 4.26 2.39
N GLY A 65 -16.57 3.87 3.20
CA GLY A 65 -17.84 3.30 2.71
C GLY A 65 -19.05 4.13 3.11
N GLY A 66 -20.16 3.97 2.39
CA GLY A 66 -21.45 4.57 2.72
C GLY A 66 -22.06 4.01 4.01
N THR A 67 -21.85 2.71 4.25
CA THR A 67 -22.25 1.98 5.47
C THR A 67 -21.02 1.55 6.28
N ARG A 68 -21.19 1.16 7.54
CA ARG A 68 -20.08 0.77 8.43
C ARG A 68 -19.31 -0.47 7.95
N HIS A 69 -20.02 -1.43 7.37
CA HIS A 69 -19.47 -2.73 6.92
C HIS A 69 -19.80 -2.97 5.44
N GLY A 70 -19.69 -1.94 4.61
CA GLY A 70 -20.10 -1.93 3.21
C GLY A 70 -19.03 -2.40 2.23
N GLY A 71 -18.00 -3.12 2.70
CA GLY A 71 -16.91 -3.63 1.86
C GLY A 71 -15.53 -3.01 2.11
N GLN A 72 -15.37 -2.13 3.10
CA GLN A 72 -14.10 -1.48 3.45
C GLN A 72 -12.96 -2.49 3.64
N GLU A 73 -13.21 -3.61 4.31
CA GLU A 73 -12.22 -4.66 4.54
C GLU A 73 -11.78 -5.35 3.24
N LEU A 74 -12.70 -5.52 2.29
CA LEU A 74 -12.40 -6.10 0.98
C LEU A 74 -11.57 -5.12 0.12
N VAL A 75 -11.92 -3.84 0.15
CA VAL A 75 -11.14 -2.77 -0.51
C VAL A 75 -9.73 -2.70 0.04
N ASN A 76 -9.60 -2.68 1.36
CA ASN A 76 -8.31 -2.69 2.02
C ASN A 76 -7.50 -3.93 1.62
N THR A 77 -8.11 -5.11 1.61
CA THR A 77 -7.45 -6.35 1.17
C THR A 77 -6.96 -6.26 -0.28
N ASN A 78 -7.73 -5.69 -1.21
CA ASN A 78 -7.28 -5.48 -2.59
C ASN A 78 -6.03 -4.57 -2.64
N ILE A 79 -6.05 -3.46 -1.90
CA ILE A 79 -4.90 -2.55 -1.80
C ILE A 79 -3.68 -3.28 -1.20
N LEU A 80 -3.86 -4.08 -0.14
CA LEU A 80 -2.76 -4.84 0.46
C LEU A 80 -2.21 -5.91 -0.51
N ASN A 81 -3.05 -6.53 -1.33
CA ASN A 81 -2.60 -7.47 -2.37
C ASN A 81 -1.69 -6.80 -3.41
N PHE A 82 -1.92 -5.52 -3.74
CA PHE A 82 -1.00 -4.75 -4.58
C PHE A 82 0.39 -4.65 -3.95
N PHE A 83 0.48 -4.41 -2.64
CA PHE A 83 1.76 -4.35 -1.92
C PHE A 83 2.46 -5.71 -1.86
N LEU A 84 1.73 -6.78 -1.54
CA LEU A 84 2.26 -8.13 -1.50
C LEU A 84 2.84 -8.56 -2.86
N MET A 85 2.14 -8.23 -3.96
CA MET A 85 2.62 -8.52 -5.31
C MET A 85 3.94 -7.81 -5.64
N HIS A 86 4.17 -6.61 -5.09
CA HIS A 86 5.37 -5.81 -5.30
C HIS A 86 6.45 -6.01 -4.22
N GLU A 87 6.37 -7.11 -3.45
CA GLU A 87 7.35 -7.46 -2.42
C GLU A 87 7.49 -6.41 -1.30
N MET A 88 6.42 -5.64 -1.07
CA MET A 88 6.35 -4.64 -0.01
C MET A 88 5.89 -5.27 1.31
N LEU A 89 6.23 -4.62 2.41
CA LEU A 89 5.77 -4.96 3.75
C LEU A 89 4.37 -4.36 3.97
N ALA A 90 3.34 -5.20 3.94
CA ALA A 90 1.96 -4.77 4.22
C ALA A 90 1.77 -4.49 5.72
N PHE A 91 1.29 -3.29 6.05
CA PHE A 91 1.05 -2.83 7.43
C PHE A 91 -0.42 -2.45 7.64
N GLY A 92 -1.09 -3.13 8.58
CA GLY A 92 -2.51 -2.93 8.89
C GLY A 92 -2.81 -1.74 9.80
N GLY A 93 -1.85 -1.28 10.60
CA GLY A 93 -2.03 -0.24 11.60
C GLY A 93 -1.97 -0.75 13.04
N LEU A 94 -1.87 0.19 13.99
CA LEU A 94 -1.77 -0.15 15.41
C LEU A 94 -3.13 -0.40 16.07
N GLY A 95 -3.16 -1.22 17.11
CA GLY A 95 -4.29 -1.28 18.03
C GLY A 95 -5.60 -1.78 17.40
N GLY A 96 -5.56 -2.86 16.62
CA GLY A 96 -6.76 -3.49 16.05
C GLY A 96 -7.14 -2.99 14.65
N CYS A 97 -6.32 -2.15 14.02
CA CYS A 97 -6.42 -1.87 12.59
C CYS A 97 -5.91 -3.11 11.82
N TYR A 98 -6.75 -4.13 11.65
CA TYR A 98 -6.28 -5.43 11.13
C TYR A 98 -5.74 -5.36 9.70
N ASN A 99 -6.41 -4.61 8.82
CA ASN A 99 -6.04 -4.49 7.40
C ASN A 99 -5.99 -3.05 6.89
N GLY A 100 -5.97 -2.06 7.78
CA GLY A 100 -5.95 -0.64 7.41
C GLY A 100 -6.99 0.18 8.16
N GLY A 101 -7.08 1.45 7.77
CA GLY A 101 -8.11 2.36 8.28
C GLY A 101 -9.43 2.16 7.56
N THR A 102 -10.53 2.13 8.29
CA THR A 102 -11.88 2.00 7.71
C THR A 102 -12.77 3.11 8.22
N VAL A 103 -13.40 3.84 7.30
CA VAL A 103 -14.18 5.04 7.62
C VAL A 103 -15.60 4.89 7.11
N TRP A 104 -16.56 5.26 7.95
CA TRP A 104 -17.98 5.30 7.63
C TRP A 104 -18.43 6.72 7.29
N SER A 105 -18.69 6.96 6.01
CA SER A 105 -19.08 8.28 5.51
C SER A 105 -20.57 8.61 5.69
N ARG A 106 -21.42 7.62 5.98
CA ARG A 106 -22.89 7.77 6.09
C ARG A 106 -23.52 8.44 4.86
N ASP A 107 -22.89 8.30 3.70
CA ASP A 107 -23.23 9.00 2.46
C ASP A 107 -23.27 10.54 2.58
N GLN A 108 -22.60 11.08 3.61
CA GLN A 108 -22.53 12.51 3.93
C GLN A 108 -21.15 13.10 3.63
N LYS A 109 -20.36 12.43 2.79
CA LYS A 109 -19.01 12.87 2.39
C LYS A 109 -18.15 13.20 3.63
N ALA A 110 -17.38 14.29 3.58
CA ALA A 110 -16.52 14.72 4.67
C ALA A 110 -17.26 15.01 5.98
N ALA A 111 -18.54 15.40 5.95
CA ALA A 111 -19.32 15.64 7.16
C ALA A 111 -19.54 14.32 7.92
N GLY A 112 -20.02 13.27 7.25
CA GLY A 112 -20.24 11.98 7.92
C GLY A 112 -18.94 11.31 8.36
N VAL A 113 -17.84 11.50 7.62
CA VAL A 113 -16.50 11.05 8.05
C VAL A 113 -16.08 11.70 9.37
N LYS A 114 -16.33 13.00 9.54
CA LYS A 114 -15.97 13.72 10.79
C LYS A 114 -16.70 13.17 12.01
N GLU A 115 -17.92 12.68 11.82
CA GLU A 115 -18.73 12.06 12.88
C GLU A 115 -18.29 10.62 13.21
N ASP A 116 -17.47 9.99 12.36
CA ASP A 116 -16.97 8.64 12.59
C ASP A 116 -15.68 8.64 13.40
N THR A 117 -15.79 8.97 14.69
CA THR A 117 -14.63 9.04 15.60
C THR A 117 -13.86 7.73 15.70
N VAL A 118 -14.55 6.58 15.65
CA VAL A 118 -13.92 5.26 15.66
C VAL A 118 -13.12 5.02 14.39
N GLY A 119 -13.71 5.24 13.21
CA GLY A 119 -13.00 5.10 11.94
C GLY A 119 -11.81 6.06 11.83
N LEU A 120 -11.98 7.31 12.25
CA LEU A 120 -10.88 8.27 12.30
C LEU A 120 -9.76 7.88 13.27
N ASP A 121 -10.08 7.23 14.39
CA ASP A 121 -9.07 6.69 15.30
C ASP A 121 -8.22 5.61 14.61
N THR A 122 -8.84 4.74 13.79
CA THR A 122 -8.09 3.75 12.99
C THR A 122 -7.12 4.42 12.02
N VAL A 123 -7.54 5.50 11.35
CA VAL A 123 -6.68 6.26 10.41
C VAL A 123 -5.51 6.93 11.14
N LYS A 124 -5.74 7.50 12.33
CA LYS A 124 -4.68 8.12 13.15
C LYS A 124 -3.66 7.10 13.61
N ARG A 125 -4.12 5.94 14.12
CA ARG A 125 -3.25 4.83 14.56
C ARG A 125 -2.45 4.26 13.40
N LEU A 126 -3.08 4.12 12.24
CA LEU A 126 -2.41 3.71 11.01
C LEU A 126 -1.31 4.70 10.63
N GLY A 127 -1.60 6.01 10.60
CA GLY A 127 -0.63 7.03 10.24
C GLY A 127 0.58 7.06 11.18
N ALA A 128 0.35 7.03 12.49
CA ALA A 128 1.42 6.98 13.49
C ALA A 128 2.27 5.70 13.34
N GLY A 129 1.60 4.54 13.25
CA GLY A 129 2.28 3.26 13.10
C GLY A 129 3.01 3.09 11.78
N LEU A 130 2.51 3.69 10.69
CA LEU A 130 3.17 3.64 9.39
C LEU A 130 4.49 4.41 9.42
N GLY A 131 4.52 5.57 10.08
CA GLY A 131 5.76 6.31 10.31
C GLY A 131 6.78 5.49 11.10
N GLU A 132 6.34 4.84 12.17
CA GLU A 132 7.21 3.93 12.94
C GLU A 132 7.70 2.74 12.10
N ALA A 133 6.81 2.09 11.36
CA ALA A 133 7.14 0.95 10.50
C ALA A 133 8.17 1.33 9.42
N VAL A 134 8.08 2.53 8.84
CA VAL A 134 9.09 3.06 7.92
C VAL A 134 10.45 3.14 8.61
N MET A 135 10.53 3.75 9.79
CA MET A 135 11.80 3.87 10.52
C MET A 135 12.40 2.50 10.84
N VAL A 136 11.58 1.57 11.32
CA VAL A 136 12.01 0.20 11.62
C VAL A 136 12.52 -0.51 10.36
N SER A 137 11.78 -0.42 9.25
CA SER A 137 12.19 -1.05 7.98
C SER A 137 13.47 -0.42 7.42
N ALA A 138 13.63 0.90 7.53
CA ALA A 138 14.79 1.61 7.00
C ALA A 138 16.06 1.24 7.78
N TYR A 139 16.00 1.28 9.12
CA TYR A 139 17.11 0.87 9.97
C TYR A 139 17.42 -0.62 9.83
N GLY A 140 16.38 -1.47 9.81
CA GLY A 140 16.53 -2.91 9.59
C GLY A 140 17.18 -3.22 8.24
N ARG A 141 16.78 -2.52 7.18
CA ARG A 141 17.36 -2.67 5.83
C ARG A 141 18.82 -2.21 5.78
N ALA A 142 19.15 -1.08 6.39
CA ALA A 142 20.54 -0.62 6.47
C ALA A 142 21.43 -1.68 7.12
N LYS A 143 20.98 -2.24 8.26
CA LYS A 143 21.72 -3.31 8.93
C LYS A 143 21.76 -4.61 8.12
N TRP A 144 20.65 -4.97 7.47
CA TRP A 144 20.59 -6.16 6.64
C TRP A 144 21.59 -6.11 5.49
N LEU A 145 21.79 -4.96 4.85
CA LEU A 145 22.77 -4.83 3.76
C LEU A 145 24.19 -5.13 4.24
N GLU A 146 24.59 -4.67 5.43
CA GLU A 146 25.88 -5.03 6.05
C GLU A 146 26.00 -6.54 6.30
N VAL A 147 24.96 -7.14 6.89
CA VAL A 147 24.96 -8.57 7.25
C VAL A 147 24.94 -9.44 6.00
N LYS A 148 24.13 -9.08 5.00
CA LYS A 148 23.95 -9.81 3.74
C LYS A 148 25.27 -10.01 3.01
N GLU A 149 26.13 -8.99 3.01
CA GLU A 149 27.48 -9.05 2.43
C GLU A 149 28.34 -10.11 3.13
N SER A 150 28.38 -10.09 4.46
CA SER A 150 29.13 -11.09 5.25
C SER A 150 28.64 -12.53 5.03
N LEU A 151 27.34 -12.69 4.78
CA LEU A 151 26.70 -13.99 4.51
C LEU A 151 26.85 -14.45 3.05
N LYS A 152 27.47 -13.64 2.18
CA LYS A 152 27.64 -13.91 0.74
C LYS A 152 26.31 -14.22 0.02
N ILE A 153 25.20 -13.64 0.49
CA ILE A 153 23.90 -13.82 -0.14
C ILE A 153 23.84 -12.97 -1.40
N GLN A 154 23.76 -13.60 -2.56
CA GLN A 154 23.66 -12.90 -3.84
C GLN A 154 22.31 -12.19 -3.98
N ASN A 155 22.29 -11.07 -4.70
CA ASN A 155 21.04 -10.49 -5.18
C ASN A 155 20.46 -11.43 -6.22
N ASP A 156 19.27 -11.96 -5.94
CA ASP A 156 18.58 -12.80 -6.90
C ASP A 156 18.15 -11.92 -8.07
N SER A 157 18.85 -12.04 -9.20
CA SER A 157 18.53 -11.30 -10.44
C SER A 157 17.34 -11.91 -11.18
N LYS A 158 16.56 -12.77 -10.50
CA LYS A 158 15.62 -13.68 -11.13
C LYS A 158 14.55 -12.92 -11.90
N SER A 159 14.46 -13.28 -13.18
CA SER A 159 13.21 -13.21 -13.94
C SER A 159 12.08 -13.76 -13.06
N PRO A 160 10.90 -13.12 -13.01
CA PRO A 160 9.82 -13.60 -12.17
C PRO A 160 9.48 -15.06 -12.46
N LEU A 161 9.14 -15.79 -11.41
CA LEU A 161 8.59 -17.14 -11.51
C LEU A 161 7.31 -17.07 -12.35
N ARG A 162 7.30 -17.68 -13.54
CA ARG A 162 6.15 -17.65 -14.47
C ARG A 162 5.22 -18.86 -14.33
N GLU A 163 5.66 -19.88 -13.60
CA GLU A 163 4.93 -21.11 -13.32
C GLU A 163 4.65 -21.18 -11.82
N HIS A 164 3.72 -20.36 -11.34
CA HIS A 164 3.22 -20.36 -9.96
C HIS A 164 1.71 -20.56 -9.94
#